data_AF-A0A2K8YT38-F1
#
_entry.id   AF-A0A2K8YT38-F1
#
_cell.length_a   1.000
_cell.length_b   1.000
_cell.length_c   1.000
_cell.angle_alpha   90.00
_cell.angle_beta   90.00
_cell.angle_gamma   90.00
#
_symmetry.space_group_name_H-M   'P 1'
#
loop_
_entity.id
_entity.type
_entity.pdbx_description
1 polymer ?
#
loop_
_entity_poly.entity_id
_entity_poly.type
_entity_poly.pdbx_seq_one_letter_code
_entity_poly.pdbx_strand_id
1 'polypeptide(L)'
;MAMNLEQVLATAKDGSSVHITLVSNQNNGIASYADGSLIFHPQSGGTEFGGPPLRPAHMESASPMKMYFSDRRLSIDPVPAGGFAPTPRQPFNANATEALSVSVAMTASDHKTINVSIKVFGNTVKFTMDRIGDLYAGVGPSLSQSSGAVFVLAFTGVSQLQIIH
;
A
#
# COMPACT_ATOMS: atom_id res chain seq x y z
N MET A 1 5.75 11.89 9.81
CA MET A 1 5.27 10.96 10.84
C MET A 1 4.22 10.06 10.19
N ALA A 2 4.18 8.78 10.53
CA ALA A 2 3.09 7.91 10.07
C ALA A 2 1.75 8.42 10.61
N MET A 3 0.72 8.39 9.78
CA MET A 3 -0.66 8.71 10.17
C MET A 3 -1.42 7.41 10.35
N ASN A 4 -2.29 7.33 11.36
CA ASN A 4 -3.22 6.21 11.42
C ASN A 4 -4.40 6.43 10.47
N LEU A 5 -5.15 5.36 10.16
CA LEU A 5 -6.23 5.43 9.19
C LEU A 5 -7.34 6.41 9.61
N GLU A 6 -7.65 6.52 10.89
CA GLU A 6 -8.65 7.49 11.37
C GLU A 6 -8.23 8.94 11.08
N GLN A 7 -6.96 9.29 11.28
CA GLN A 7 -6.42 10.59 10.92
C GLN A 7 -6.47 10.84 9.40
N VAL A 8 -6.19 9.80 8.60
CA VAL A 8 -6.34 9.87 7.13
C VAL A 8 -7.78 10.18 6.78
N LEU A 9 -8.76 9.44 7.32
CA LEU A 9 -10.18 9.62 7.02
C LEU A 9 -10.73 10.97 7.51
N ALA A 10 -10.23 11.48 8.64
CA ALA A 10 -10.62 12.78 9.16
C ALA A 10 -10.10 13.93 8.29
N THR A 11 -9.02 13.72 7.54
CA THR A 11 -8.33 14.76 6.77
C THR A 11 -8.62 14.67 5.26
N ALA A 12 -8.77 13.45 4.74
CA ALA A 12 -8.94 13.17 3.33
C ALA A 12 -10.36 13.50 2.86
N LYS A 13 -10.44 14.23 1.76
CA LYS A 13 -11.66 14.44 0.98
C LYS A 13 -11.65 13.53 -0.25
N ASP A 14 -12.78 13.34 -0.90
CA ASP A 14 -12.83 12.64 -2.19
C ASP A 14 -11.79 13.23 -3.16
N GLY A 15 -11.05 12.35 -3.83
CA GLY A 15 -9.94 12.72 -4.71
C GLY A 15 -8.64 13.09 -3.99
N SER A 16 -8.54 13.02 -2.66
CA SER A 16 -7.27 13.31 -1.96
C SER A 16 -6.23 12.22 -2.23
N SER A 17 -4.96 12.62 -2.35
CA SER A 17 -3.83 11.71 -2.49
C SER A 17 -3.34 11.29 -1.09
N VAL A 18 -3.49 10.02 -0.76
CA VAL A 18 -3.01 9.38 0.47
C VAL A 18 -1.69 8.70 0.16
N HIS A 19 -0.61 9.19 0.74
CA HIS A 19 0.71 8.59 0.60
C HIS A 19 0.80 7.33 1.46
N ILE A 20 1.28 6.25 0.85
CA ILE A 20 1.44 4.96 1.51
C ILE A 20 2.83 4.39 1.32
N THR A 21 3.19 3.54 2.27
CA THR A 21 4.33 2.65 2.20
C THR A 21 3.84 1.23 2.46
N LEU A 22 4.15 0.31 1.55
CA LEU A 22 3.86 -1.11 1.67
C LEU A 22 5.17 -1.88 1.72
N VAL A 23 5.33 -2.74 2.72
CA VAL A 23 6.49 -3.63 2.85
C VAL A 23 5.98 -5.06 2.82
N SER A 24 6.64 -5.93 2.05
CA SER A 24 6.44 -7.38 2.15
C SER A 24 7.73 -8.06 2.58
N ASN A 25 7.61 -9.09 3.42
CA ASN A 25 8.70 -9.97 3.80
C ASN A 25 8.29 -11.43 3.56
N GLN A 26 9.17 -12.19 2.93
CA GLN A 26 8.92 -13.55 2.47
C GLN A 26 9.98 -14.51 3.05
N ASN A 27 9.56 -15.73 3.39
CA ASN A 27 10.49 -16.80 3.70
C ASN A 27 11.35 -17.08 2.47
N ASN A 28 12.67 -17.03 2.64
CA ASN A 28 13.68 -17.24 1.58
C ASN A 28 13.97 -16.06 0.61
N GLY A 29 13.64 -14.84 1.02
CA GLY A 29 14.11 -13.64 0.35
C GLY A 29 13.09 -13.08 -0.64
N ILE A 30 12.52 -11.96 -0.23
CA ILE A 30 12.34 -10.71 -0.95
C ILE A 30 11.72 -9.79 0.11
N ALA A 31 12.51 -8.83 0.59
CA ALA A 31 11.95 -7.67 1.28
C ALA A 31 11.58 -6.70 0.14
N SER A 32 10.32 -6.67 -0.26
CA SER A 32 9.86 -5.69 -1.25
C SER A 32 9.29 -4.49 -0.52
N TYR A 33 9.78 -3.31 -0.86
CA TYR A 33 9.26 -2.05 -0.39
C TYR A 33 8.57 -1.36 -1.56
N ALA A 34 7.40 -0.80 -1.34
CA ALA A 34 6.71 0.03 -2.31
C ALA A 34 6.26 1.33 -1.64
N ASP A 35 6.41 2.43 -2.36
CA ASP A 35 5.88 3.74 -1.99
C ASP A 35 5.12 4.36 -3.15
N GLY A 36 4.09 5.13 -2.80
CA GLY A 36 3.26 5.81 -3.77
C GLY A 36 2.10 6.51 -3.10
N SER A 37 1.14 6.89 -3.94
CA SER A 37 -0.10 7.52 -3.51
C SER A 37 -1.29 6.71 -3.96
N LEU A 38 -2.29 6.64 -3.10
CA LEU A 38 -3.63 6.17 -3.43
C LEU A 38 -4.58 7.37 -3.46
N ILE A 39 -5.55 7.37 -4.37
CA ILE A 39 -6.64 8.33 -4.39
C ILE A 39 -7.74 7.82 -3.46
N PHE A 40 -8.16 8.66 -2.53
CA PHE A 40 -9.22 8.36 -1.59
C PHE A 40 -10.60 8.63 -2.18
N HIS A 41 -11.49 7.66 -2.01
CA HIS A 41 -12.91 7.76 -2.35
C HIS A 41 -13.74 7.45 -1.10
N PRO A 42 -14.56 8.40 -0.62
CA PRO A 42 -15.40 8.17 0.55
C PRO A 42 -16.50 7.15 0.24
N GLN A 43 -17.09 6.62 1.30
CA GLN A 43 -18.25 5.75 1.20
C GLN A 43 -19.37 6.47 0.44
N SER A 44 -20.02 5.76 -0.49
CA SER A 44 -21.14 6.30 -1.27
C SER A 44 -22.29 5.29 -1.36
N GLY A 45 -23.51 5.78 -1.61
CA GLY A 45 -24.73 4.97 -1.65
C GLY A 45 -25.34 4.70 -0.28
N GLY A 46 -26.41 3.90 -0.25
CA GLY A 46 -27.10 3.49 0.99
C GLY A 46 -28.41 4.22 1.31
N THR A 47 -29.33 4.39 0.36
CA THR A 47 -30.73 4.63 0.72
C THR A 47 -31.46 3.29 0.88
N GLU A 48 -32.26 3.15 1.94
CA GLU A 48 -33.05 1.94 2.24
C GLU A 48 -34.09 1.60 1.15
N PHE A 49 -34.34 2.51 0.21
CA PHE A 49 -35.22 2.31 -0.94
C PHE A 49 -34.58 2.87 -2.22
N GLY A 50 -34.24 1.97 -3.16
CA GLY A 50 -33.96 2.28 -4.57
C GLY A 50 -32.66 3.05 -4.89
N GLY A 51 -31.78 3.27 -3.91
CA GLY A 51 -30.52 4.00 -4.13
C GLY A 51 -29.43 3.17 -4.77
N PRO A 52 -28.34 3.83 -5.22
CA PRO A 52 -27.17 3.13 -5.69
C PRO A 52 -26.60 2.22 -4.59
N PRO A 53 -26.06 1.06 -4.97
CA PRO A 53 -25.52 0.08 -4.04
C PRO A 53 -24.48 0.71 -3.12
N LEU A 54 -24.51 0.32 -1.85
CA LEU A 54 -23.53 0.75 -0.85
C LEU A 54 -22.12 0.40 -1.34
N ARG A 55 -21.28 1.41 -1.50
CA ARG A 55 -19.87 1.28 -1.82
C ARG A 55 -19.05 1.73 -0.61
N PRO A 56 -18.27 0.83 0.02
CA PRO A 56 -17.44 1.21 1.15
C PRO A 56 -16.39 2.24 0.72
N ALA A 57 -15.90 3.01 1.70
CA ALA A 57 -14.75 3.86 1.48
C ALA A 57 -13.55 3.02 1.00
N HIS A 58 -12.86 3.50 -0.02
CA HIS A 58 -11.75 2.80 -0.63
C HIS A 58 -10.69 3.78 -1.13
N MET A 59 -9.50 3.25 -1.35
CA MET A 59 -8.34 3.95 -1.86
C MET A 59 -7.73 3.13 -2.99
N GLU A 60 -7.34 3.76 -4.09
CA GLU A 60 -6.71 3.05 -5.22
C GLU A 60 -5.58 3.84 -5.86
N SER A 61 -4.56 3.14 -6.36
CA SER A 61 -3.40 3.77 -7.00
C SER A 61 -3.81 4.40 -8.34
N ALA A 62 -3.73 5.73 -8.47
CA ALA A 62 -3.93 6.41 -9.77
C ALA A 62 -2.76 6.22 -10.73
N SER A 63 -1.57 5.93 -10.21
CA SER A 63 -0.38 5.64 -10.99
C SER A 63 0.34 4.42 -10.41
N PRO A 64 1.16 3.73 -11.22
CA PRO A 64 2.06 2.69 -10.73
C PRO A 64 2.84 3.14 -9.49
N MET A 65 2.79 2.34 -8.43
CA MET A 65 3.62 2.59 -7.26
C MET A 65 5.08 2.27 -7.57
N LYS A 66 5.98 3.05 -6.97
CA LYS A 66 7.41 2.75 -7.03
C LYS A 66 7.63 1.49 -6.22
N MET A 67 8.29 0.53 -6.83
CA MET A 67 8.56 -0.76 -6.21
C MET A 67 10.07 -1.00 -6.16
N TYR A 68 10.53 -1.45 -5.00
CA TYR A 68 11.91 -1.75 -4.67
C TYR A 68 11.95 -3.20 -4.17
N PHE A 69 12.27 -4.14 -5.06
CA PHE A 69 12.66 -5.49 -4.70
C PHE A 69 14.11 -5.56 -4.22
N SER A 70 14.34 -6.19 -3.07
CA SER A 70 15.65 -6.71 -2.72
C SER A 70 15.73 -8.19 -3.08
N ASP A 71 16.48 -8.53 -4.14
CA ASP A 71 16.96 -9.90 -4.35
C ASP A 71 18.19 -10.10 -3.46
N ARG A 72 18.06 -10.86 -2.38
CA ARG A 72 19.15 -11.15 -1.44
C ARG A 72 20.30 -11.94 -2.07
N ARG A 73 20.21 -12.34 -3.35
CA ARG A 73 21.31 -12.98 -4.09
C ARG A 73 22.41 -12.00 -4.49
N LEU A 74 22.14 -10.70 -4.54
CA LEU A 74 23.16 -9.68 -4.76
C LEU A 74 23.67 -9.18 -3.39
N SER A 75 24.97 -9.32 -3.12
CA SER A 75 25.62 -8.72 -1.96
C SER A 75 25.21 -7.26 -1.86
N ILE A 76 24.50 -6.91 -0.80
CA ILE A 76 24.25 -5.53 -0.43
C ILE A 76 25.65 -4.93 -0.23
N ASP A 77 26.00 -3.90 -1.02
CA ASP A 77 27.27 -3.18 -0.87
C ASP A 77 27.53 -2.89 0.62
N PRO A 78 28.79 -2.99 1.09
CA PRO A 78 29.09 -2.63 2.47
C PRO A 78 28.60 -1.21 2.76
N VAL A 79 27.95 -1.06 3.91
CA VAL A 79 27.47 0.23 4.43
C VAL A 79 28.61 1.25 4.30
N PRO A 80 28.41 2.42 3.65
CA PRO A 80 29.44 3.45 3.61
C PRO A 80 29.90 3.74 5.03
N ALA A 81 31.21 3.62 5.28
CA ALA A 81 31.76 3.85 6.61
C ALA A 81 31.38 5.26 7.07
N GLY A 82 30.54 5.36 8.11
CA GLY A 82 30.21 6.64 8.75
C GLY A 82 28.73 7.02 8.86
N GLY A 83 27.75 6.18 8.53
CA GLY A 83 26.36 6.49 8.92
C GLY A 83 25.27 5.59 8.34
N PHE A 84 24.11 5.61 9.00
CA PHE A 84 22.85 5.13 8.43
C PHE A 84 22.39 6.11 7.33
N ALA A 85 22.87 5.94 6.10
CA ALA A 85 22.38 6.74 4.97
C ALA A 85 21.00 6.23 4.47
N PRO A 86 20.08 7.12 4.04
CA PRO A 86 18.65 6.96 4.30
C PRO A 86 17.79 6.82 3.04
N THR A 87 18.06 5.85 2.17
CA THR A 87 17.15 5.53 1.06
C THR A 87 17.23 4.04 0.68
N PRO A 88 16.09 3.34 0.50
CA PRO A 88 16.07 2.01 -0.09
C PRO A 88 16.78 2.04 -1.47
N ARG A 89 17.81 1.23 -1.66
CA ARG A 89 18.46 1.08 -2.98
C ARG A 89 17.61 0.18 -3.87
N GLN A 90 17.42 0.57 -5.14
CA GLN A 90 16.69 -0.21 -6.15
C GLN A 90 17.69 -1.02 -7.00
N PRO A 91 17.83 -2.34 -6.82
CA PRO A 91 18.85 -3.14 -7.50
C PRO A 91 18.47 -3.56 -8.94
N PHE A 92 17.37 -3.04 -9.49
CA PHE A 92 16.86 -3.39 -10.82
C PHE A 92 16.26 -2.16 -11.51
N ASN A 93 16.06 -2.26 -12.83
CA ASN A 93 15.42 -1.21 -13.62
C ASN A 93 13.89 -1.25 -13.44
N ALA A 94 13.33 -0.35 -12.63
CA ALA A 94 11.88 -0.27 -12.39
C ALA A 94 11.05 0.00 -13.66
N ASN A 95 11.65 0.60 -14.70
CA ASN A 95 10.95 0.89 -15.96
C ASN A 95 10.78 -0.35 -16.86
N ALA A 96 11.50 -1.44 -16.56
CA ALA A 96 11.43 -2.70 -17.29
C ALA A 96 10.64 -3.79 -16.55
N THR A 97 10.22 -3.52 -15.31
CA THR A 97 9.41 -4.42 -14.49
C THR A 97 7.94 -4.02 -14.52
N GLU A 98 7.03 -4.97 -14.34
CA GLU A 98 5.61 -4.65 -14.29
C GLU A 98 5.29 -3.69 -13.13
N ALA A 99 4.46 -2.70 -13.44
CA ALA A 99 3.96 -1.70 -12.51
C ALA A 99 3.11 -2.32 -11.39
N LEU A 100 3.41 -1.96 -10.14
CA LEU A 100 2.60 -2.34 -8.98
C LEU A 100 1.37 -1.42 -8.89
N SER A 101 0.18 -2.01 -8.80
CA SER A 101 -1.05 -1.27 -8.43
C SER A 101 -1.62 -1.84 -7.14
N VAL A 102 -2.14 -0.96 -6.27
CA VAL A 102 -2.73 -1.34 -5.00
C VAL A 102 -4.07 -0.65 -4.81
N SER A 103 -5.02 -1.40 -4.27
CA SER A 103 -6.26 -0.86 -3.73
C SER A 103 -6.50 -1.35 -2.31
N VAL A 104 -7.06 -0.47 -1.49
CA VAL A 104 -7.39 -0.69 -0.09
C VAL A 104 -8.87 -0.39 0.08
N ALA A 105 -9.65 -1.37 0.53
CA ALA A 105 -11.07 -1.21 0.83
C ALA A 105 -11.33 -1.47 2.31
N MET A 106 -12.17 -0.65 2.91
CA MET A 106 -12.45 -0.70 4.34
C MET A 106 -13.60 -1.67 4.60
N THR A 107 -13.47 -2.57 5.56
CA THR A 107 -14.39 -3.71 5.74
C THR A 107 -15.45 -3.52 6.83
N ALA A 108 -15.21 -2.63 7.78
CA ALA A 108 -16.09 -2.37 8.91
C ALA A 108 -16.00 -0.89 9.33
N SER A 109 -17.01 -0.40 10.03
CA SER A 109 -17.06 0.96 10.58
C SER A 109 -15.99 1.23 11.64
N ASP A 110 -15.43 0.19 12.25
CA ASP A 110 -14.34 0.31 13.24
C ASP A 110 -12.94 0.27 12.61
N HIS A 111 -12.86 0.06 11.29
CA HIS A 111 -11.64 0.07 10.49
C HIS A 111 -10.50 -0.83 11.02
N LYS A 112 -10.82 -1.84 11.84
CA LYS A 112 -9.79 -2.74 12.41
C LYS A 112 -9.16 -3.63 11.37
N THR A 113 -9.91 -3.95 10.33
CA THR A 113 -9.47 -4.79 9.22
C THR A 113 -9.68 -4.07 7.90
N ILE A 114 -8.71 -4.17 7.00
CA ILE A 114 -8.77 -3.66 5.63
C ILE A 114 -8.58 -4.81 4.63
N ASN A 115 -9.27 -4.70 3.50
CA ASN A 115 -9.03 -5.55 2.34
C ASN A 115 -8.01 -4.89 1.44
N VAL A 116 -6.92 -5.58 1.12
CA VAL A 116 -5.89 -5.10 0.20
C VAL A 116 -5.90 -5.96 -1.04
N SER A 117 -5.88 -5.31 -2.21
CA SER A 117 -5.63 -5.96 -3.49
C SER A 117 -4.35 -5.40 -4.10
N ILE A 118 -3.47 -6.30 -4.53
CA ILE A 118 -2.20 -5.96 -5.19
C ILE A 118 -2.24 -6.56 -6.59
N LYS A 119 -1.95 -5.75 -7.61
CA LYS A 119 -1.73 -6.23 -8.97
C LYS A 119 -0.26 -6.09 -9.34
N VAL A 120 0.36 -7.20 -9.70
CA VAL A 120 1.77 -7.28 -10.09
C VAL A 120 1.99 -8.53 -10.97
N PHE A 121 2.84 -8.45 -11.99
CA PHE A 121 3.15 -9.56 -12.89
C PHE A 121 1.92 -10.25 -13.54
N GLY A 122 0.91 -9.47 -13.94
CA GLY A 122 -0.34 -9.93 -14.53
C GLY A 122 -1.31 -10.56 -13.52
N ASN A 123 -0.89 -10.75 -12.28
CA ASN A 123 -1.64 -11.41 -11.24
C ASN A 123 -2.25 -10.39 -10.27
N THR A 124 -3.46 -10.68 -9.79
CA THR A 124 -4.10 -9.92 -8.71
C THR A 124 -4.16 -10.79 -7.47
N VAL A 125 -3.58 -10.30 -6.39
CA VAL A 125 -3.51 -10.95 -5.09
C VAL A 125 -4.37 -10.16 -4.12
N LYS A 126 -5.28 -10.84 -3.40
CA LYS A 126 -6.17 -10.23 -2.41
C LYS A 126 -5.95 -10.86 -1.05
N PHE A 127 -5.91 -10.04 -0.01
CA PHE A 127 -5.75 -10.49 1.36
C PHE A 127 -6.25 -9.41 2.34
N THR A 128 -6.40 -9.80 3.59
CA THR A 128 -6.81 -8.90 4.67
C THR A 128 -5.61 -8.49 5.51
N MET A 129 -5.67 -7.29 6.08
CA MET A 129 -4.71 -6.83 7.08
C MET A 129 -5.44 -6.31 8.30
N ASP A 130 -4.88 -6.58 9.47
CA ASP A 130 -5.39 -6.12 10.74
C ASP A 130 -4.54 -4.95 11.27
N ARG A 131 -5.19 -4.05 12.00
CA ARG A 131 -4.53 -2.90 12.62
C ARG A 131 -3.60 -3.35 13.75
N ILE A 132 -2.34 -2.90 13.68
CA ILE A 132 -1.33 -3.03 14.74
C ILE A 132 -0.79 -1.65 15.04
N GLY A 133 -1.35 -0.99 16.06
CA GLY A 133 -1.03 0.41 16.39
C GLY A 133 -1.46 1.36 15.26
N ASP A 134 -0.48 2.06 14.67
CA ASP A 134 -0.68 2.98 13.54
C ASP A 134 -0.44 2.32 12.17
N LEU A 135 -0.19 1.00 12.15
CA LEU A 135 0.09 0.22 10.94
C LEU A 135 -1.01 -0.80 10.69
N TYR A 136 -1.02 -1.37 9.48
CA TYR A 136 -1.79 -2.57 9.16
C TYR A 136 -0.83 -3.69 8.77
N ALA A 137 -1.05 -4.89 9.29
CA ALA A 137 -0.25 -6.05 8.95
C ALA A 137 -1.13 -7.27 8.67
N GLY A 138 -0.70 -8.11 7.73
CA GLY A 138 -1.43 -9.31 7.36
C GLY A 138 -0.54 -10.31 6.64
N VAL A 139 -1.01 -11.56 6.58
CA VAL A 139 -0.37 -12.61 5.79
C VAL A 139 -1.14 -12.76 4.50
N GLY A 140 -0.44 -12.69 3.37
CA GLY A 140 -1.02 -12.87 2.05
C GLY A 140 -0.23 -13.87 1.22
N PRO A 141 -0.71 -14.14 -0.01
CA PRO A 141 0.02 -14.96 -0.96
C PRO A 141 1.41 -14.40 -1.22
N SER A 142 2.36 -15.29 -1.41
CA SER A 142 3.71 -14.93 -1.84
C SER A 142 3.67 -14.23 -3.20
N LEU A 143 4.46 -13.16 -3.34
CA LEU A 143 4.72 -12.54 -4.64
C LEU A 143 5.85 -13.26 -5.42
N SER A 144 6.41 -14.32 -4.84
CA SER A 144 7.48 -15.17 -5.41
C SER A 144 7.27 -16.66 -5.11
N GLN A 145 8.32 -17.48 -5.13
CA GLN A 145 8.29 -18.95 -4.88
C GLN A 145 8.09 -19.38 -3.41
N SER A 146 7.68 -18.48 -2.51
CA SER A 146 7.44 -18.83 -1.10
C SER A 146 5.99 -19.29 -0.84
N SER A 147 5.74 -19.93 0.31
CA SER A 147 4.40 -20.37 0.72
C SER A 147 3.48 -19.23 1.19
N GLY A 148 4.03 -18.04 1.46
CA GLY A 148 3.30 -16.87 1.94
C GLY A 148 4.22 -15.69 2.26
N ALA A 149 3.64 -14.50 2.31
CA ALA A 149 4.32 -13.26 2.62
C ALA A 149 3.63 -12.51 3.77
N VAL A 150 4.43 -11.90 4.65
CA VAL A 150 3.92 -10.93 5.62
C VAL A 150 3.95 -9.57 4.96
N PHE A 151 2.82 -8.87 4.98
CA PHE A 151 2.69 -7.52 4.45
C PHE A 151 2.44 -6.53 5.59
N VAL A 152 3.04 -5.35 5.49
CA VAL A 152 2.85 -4.23 6.40
C VAL A 152 2.58 -2.96 5.60
N LEU A 153 1.49 -2.27 5.90
CA LEU A 153 1.07 -1.02 5.27
C LEU A 153 1.13 0.11 6.30
N ALA A 154 1.74 1.23 5.91
CA ALA A 154 1.75 2.47 6.65
C ALA A 154 1.17 3.61 5.80
N PHE A 155 0.37 4.48 6.39
CA PHE A 155 -0.01 5.75 5.78
C PHE A 155 1.01 6.82 6.19
N THR A 156 1.60 7.50 5.22
CA THR A 156 2.72 8.43 5.45
C THR A 156 2.33 9.89 5.30
N GLY A 157 1.14 10.19 4.76
CA GLY A 157 0.57 11.53 4.69
C GLY A 157 -0.67 11.62 3.82
N VAL A 158 -1.33 12.78 3.85
CA VAL A 158 -2.44 13.13 2.96
C VAL A 158 -2.12 14.46 2.29
N SER A 159 -2.27 14.53 0.97
CA SER A 159 -2.20 15.75 0.17
C SER A 159 -3.53 15.97 -0.56
N GLN A 160 -4.03 17.20 -0.49
CA GLN A 160 -5.21 17.57 -1.28
C GLN A 160 -4.74 17.87 -2.71
N LEU A 161 -5.42 17.27 -3.69
CA LEU A 161 -5.26 17.66 -5.09
C LEU A 161 -5.77 19.11 -5.20
N GLN A 162 -4.86 20.08 -5.30
CA GLN A 162 -5.21 21.44 -5.68
C GLN A 162 -5.69 21.41 -7.12
N ILE A 163 -7.00 21.46 -7.32
CA ILE A 163 -7.57 21.81 -8.62
C ILE A 163 -7.23 23.29 -8.83
N ILE A 164 -6.22 23.56 -9.65
CA ILE A 164 -5.94 24.91 -10.13
C ILE A 164 -7.12 25.27 -11.04
N HIS A 165 -7.95 26.21 -10.59
CA HIS A 165 -9.01 26.83 -11.39
C HIS A 165 -8.43 27.87 -12.34
#